data_AF-A0A3N1J656-F1
#
_entry.id   AF-A0A3N1J656-F1
#
_cell.length_a   1.000
_cell.length_b   1.000
_cell.length_c   1.000
_cell.angle_alpha   90.00
_cell.angle_beta   90.00
_cell.angle_gamma   90.00
#
_symmetry.space_group_name_H-M   'P 1'
#
loop_
_entity.id
_entity.type
_entity.pdbx_description
1 polymer ?
#
loop_
_entity_poly.entity_id
_entity_poly.type
_entity_poly.pdbx_seq_one_letter_code
_entity_poly.pdbx_strand_id
1 'polypeptide(L)'
;MNFERHYEEQTAYITLGGETPIANSMPINKCFLGKKFQKILKNEGLTVNCFMNVCYDKSQSFTEGTIMKWKLREEEIDVYLIESKKLFIKGKHIWAYCVGIVE
;
A
#
# COMPACT_ATOMS: atom_id res chain seq x y z
N MET A 1 15.13 0.80 16.59
CA MET A 1 15.07 0.38 15.17
C MET A 1 14.20 1.39 14.45
N ASN A 2 14.67 2.02 13.37
CA ASN A 2 13.90 3.04 12.67
C ASN A 2 12.90 2.32 11.75
N PHE A 3 11.65 2.19 12.18
CA PHE A 3 10.60 1.42 11.49
C PHE A 3 9.98 2.17 10.30
N GLU A 4 10.30 3.46 10.15
CA GLU A 4 9.79 4.33 9.10
C GLU A 4 10.88 4.57 8.05
N ARG A 5 11.17 3.55 7.25
CA ARG A 5 11.88 3.79 5.99
C ARG A 5 10.85 4.19 4.94
N HIS A 6 11.00 5.38 4.40
CA HIS A 6 10.20 5.90 3.31
C HIS A 6 11.03 5.94 2.03
N TYR A 7 10.37 5.97 0.89
CA TYR A 7 11.04 6.11 -0.40
C TYR A 7 11.63 7.50 -0.65
N GLU A 8 11.50 8.44 0.31
CA GLU A 8 12.02 9.81 0.22
C GLU A 8 11.69 10.44 -1.16
N GLU A 9 12.70 10.93 -1.87
CA GLU A 9 12.60 11.54 -3.20
C GLU A 9 12.12 10.56 -4.29
N GLN A 10 12.20 9.25 -4.06
CA GLN A 10 11.75 8.25 -5.02
C GLN A 10 10.23 8.15 -5.13
N THR A 11 9.48 8.70 -4.16
CA THR A 11 8.01 8.66 -4.15
C THR A 11 7.39 9.22 -5.43
N ALA A 12 8.01 10.25 -6.03
CA ALA A 12 7.55 10.86 -7.27
C ALA A 12 7.58 9.90 -8.50
N TYR A 13 8.36 8.82 -8.43
CA TYR A 13 8.46 7.80 -9.48
C TYR A 13 7.63 6.56 -9.18
N ILE A 14 6.85 6.57 -8.09
CA ILE A 14 5.94 5.50 -7.73
C ILE A 14 4.59 5.74 -8.38
N THR A 15 3.95 4.67 -8.86
CA THR A 15 2.51 4.70 -9.17
C THR A 15 1.82 3.47 -8.62
N LEU A 16 0.55 3.61 -8.23
CA LEU A 16 -0.35 2.49 -7.94
C LEU A 16 -1.57 2.66 -8.84
N GLY A 17 -1.80 1.70 -9.74
CA GLY A 17 -2.87 1.81 -10.74
C GLY A 17 -2.72 3.03 -11.67
N GLY A 18 -1.49 3.50 -11.89
CA GLY A 18 -1.19 4.69 -12.70
C GLY A 18 -1.23 6.03 -11.94
N GLU A 19 -1.67 6.05 -10.67
CA GLU A 19 -1.76 7.28 -9.88
C GLU A 19 -0.52 7.45 -8.98
N THR A 20 0.11 8.62 -9.05
CA THR A 20 1.27 8.98 -8.21
C THR A 20 0.84 9.33 -6.79
N PRO A 21 1.38 8.65 -5.75
CA PRO A 21 1.04 8.93 -4.36
C PRO A 21 1.80 10.13 -3.80
N ILE A 22 1.27 10.69 -2.71
CA ILE A 22 1.98 11.73 -1.93
C ILE A 22 2.99 11.13 -0.96
N ALA A 23 2.80 9.86 -0.58
CA ALA A 23 3.71 9.10 0.26
C ALA A 23 3.51 7.60 0.06
N ASN A 24 4.58 6.84 0.18
CA ASN A 24 4.56 5.38 0.20
C ASN A 24 5.51 4.88 1.29
N SER A 25 5.08 3.94 2.13
CA SER A 25 6.01 3.26 3.05
C SER A 25 6.90 2.29 2.28
N MET A 26 8.11 2.00 2.74
CA MET A 26 8.81 0.80 2.28
C MET A 26 8.04 -0.48 2.66
N PRO A 27 8.34 -1.64 2.06
CA PRO A 27 7.73 -2.91 2.42
C PRO A 27 7.92 -3.24 3.90
N ILE A 28 6.80 -3.53 4.58
CA ILE A 28 6.73 -3.90 5.99
C ILE A 28 6.38 -5.38 6.08
N ASN A 29 7.07 -6.13 6.94
CA ASN A 29 6.80 -7.56 7.12
C ASN A 29 5.36 -7.81 7.56
N LYS A 30 4.69 -8.81 6.96
CA LYS A 30 3.29 -9.19 7.28
C LYS A 30 3.04 -9.48 8.75
N CYS A 31 4.06 -9.82 9.54
CA CYS A 31 3.90 -10.06 10.98
C CYS A 31 3.37 -8.82 11.72
N PHE A 32 3.59 -7.62 11.18
CA PHE A 32 3.05 -6.36 11.71
C PHE A 32 1.65 -6.02 11.18
N LEU A 33 1.15 -6.77 10.21
CA LEU A 33 -0.20 -6.60 9.68
C LEU A 33 -1.23 -7.15 10.69
N GLY A 34 -2.32 -6.43 10.92
CA GLY A 34 -3.36 -6.88 11.85
C GLY A 34 -3.95 -8.25 11.48
N LYS A 35 -4.30 -9.08 12.48
CA LYS A 35 -4.83 -10.44 12.29
C LYS A 35 -6.05 -10.51 11.36
N LYS A 36 -6.92 -9.48 11.38
CA LYS A 36 -8.07 -9.34 10.47
C LYS A 36 -7.61 -9.42 9.01
N PHE A 37 -6.59 -8.65 8.65
CA PHE A 37 -6.08 -8.54 7.29
C PHE A 37 -5.29 -9.77 6.85
N GLN A 38 -4.50 -10.36 7.76
CA GLN A 38 -3.85 -11.64 7.48
C GLN A 38 -4.87 -12.75 7.16
N LYS A 39 -6.04 -12.73 7.81
CA LYS A 39 -7.14 -13.65 7.52
C LYS A 39 -7.76 -13.40 6.13
N ILE A 40 -7.91 -12.13 5.73
CA ILE A 40 -8.37 -11.77 4.38
C ILE A 40 -7.42 -12.38 3.36
N LEU A 41 -6.11 -12.11 3.47
CA LEU A 41 -5.10 -12.64 2.54
C LEU A 41 -5.13 -14.16 2.44
N LYS A 42 -5.29 -14.86 3.57
CA LYS A 42 -5.42 -16.32 3.60
C LYS A 42 -6.68 -16.82 2.90
N ASN A 43 -7.82 -16.16 3.11
CA ASN A 43 -9.10 -16.55 2.50
C ASN A 43 -9.07 -16.41 0.97
N GLU A 44 -8.35 -15.41 0.48
CA GLU A 44 -8.15 -15.16 -0.95
C GLU A 44 -7.06 -16.05 -1.57
N GLY A 45 -6.40 -16.88 -0.77
CA GLY A 45 -5.33 -17.78 -1.23
C GLY A 45 -4.05 -17.07 -1.65
N LEU A 46 -3.83 -15.83 -1.19
CA LEU A 46 -2.69 -15.01 -1.59
C LEU A 46 -1.48 -15.23 -0.68
N THR A 47 -0.32 -15.44 -1.30
CA THR A 47 0.97 -15.45 -0.61
C THR A 47 1.53 -14.04 -0.59
N VAL A 48 1.39 -13.38 0.56
CA VAL A 48 1.93 -12.04 0.80
C VAL A 48 2.87 -12.13 1.98
N ASN A 49 4.14 -11.72 1.80
CA ASN A 49 5.15 -11.66 2.85
C ASN A 49 5.37 -10.26 3.41
N CYS A 50 5.10 -9.24 2.59
CA CYS A 50 5.23 -7.84 2.96
C CYS A 50 4.00 -7.03 2.49
N PHE A 51 3.72 -5.93 3.17
CA PHE A 51 2.69 -4.97 2.80
C PHE A 51 3.25 -3.55 2.77
N MET A 52 2.56 -2.64 2.10
CA MET A 52 2.88 -1.22 2.01
C MET A 52 1.64 -0.38 2.24
N ASN A 53 1.85 0.86 2.72
CA ASN A 53 0.81 1.88 2.77
C ASN A 53 1.10 2.94 1.71
N VAL A 54 0.11 3.19 0.86
CA VAL A 54 0.16 4.18 -0.22
C VAL A 54 -0.84 5.28 0.09
N CYS A 55 -0.39 6.52 0.15
CA CYS A 55 -1.19 7.65 0.60
C CYS A 55 -1.46 8.67 -0.51
N TYR A 56 -2.64 9.27 -0.48
CA TYR A 56 -3.09 10.33 -1.40
C TYR A 56 -3.82 11.44 -0.65
N ASP A 57 -3.83 12.66 -1.19
CA ASP A 57 -4.61 13.77 -0.64
C ASP A 57 -6.13 13.61 -0.90
N LYS A 58 -6.50 12.85 -1.94
CA LYS A 58 -7.88 12.57 -2.35
C LYS A 58 -8.12 11.06 -2.44
N SER A 59 -9.40 10.66 -2.38
CA SER A 59 -9.76 9.26 -2.64
C SER A 59 -9.50 8.93 -4.10
N GLN A 60 -8.93 7.77 -4.33
CA GLN A 60 -8.80 7.13 -5.64
C GLN A 60 -9.94 6.13 -5.86
N SER A 61 -10.29 5.91 -7.12
CA SER A 61 -11.34 4.96 -7.54
C SER A 61 -10.89 3.50 -7.52
N PHE A 62 -10.08 3.12 -6.52
CA PHE A 62 -9.57 1.77 -6.37
C PHE A 62 -10.59 0.89 -5.65
N THR A 63 -10.62 -0.40 -6.01
CA THR A 63 -11.57 -1.36 -5.44
C THR A 63 -10.83 -2.30 -4.49
N GLU A 64 -11.23 -2.30 -3.21
CA GLU A 64 -10.70 -3.26 -2.23
C GLU A 64 -10.94 -4.70 -2.71
N GLY A 65 -9.96 -5.55 -2.46
CA GLY A 65 -9.97 -6.93 -2.90
C GLY A 65 -9.55 -7.19 -4.34
N THR A 66 -8.94 -6.20 -5.00
CA THR A 66 -8.42 -6.36 -6.37
C THR A 66 -6.89 -6.35 -6.42
N ILE A 67 -6.34 -7.04 -7.41
CA ILE A 67 -4.91 -6.93 -7.76
C ILE A 67 -4.71 -5.68 -8.60
N MET A 68 -3.68 -4.92 -8.26
CA MET A 68 -3.27 -3.69 -8.92
C MET A 68 -1.79 -3.74 -9.26
N LYS A 69 -1.37 -2.93 -10.23
CA LYS A 69 0.04 -2.71 -10.54
C LYS A 69 0.61 -1.59 -9.68
N TRP A 70 1.60 -1.93 -8.87
CA TRP A 70 2.48 -0.96 -8.24
C TRP A 70 3.76 -0.85 -9.05
N LYS A 71 4.23 0.37 -9.31
CA LYS A 71 5.45 0.62 -10.07
C LYS A 71 6.39 1.51 -9.32
N LEU A 72 7.69 1.29 -9.52
CA LEU A 72 8.75 2.25 -9.25
C LEU A 72 9.63 2.35 -10.49
N ARG A 73 9.57 3.49 -11.19
CA ARG A 73 10.24 3.69 -12.48
C ARG A 73 9.80 2.62 -13.50
N GLU A 74 10.70 1.72 -13.89
CA GLU A 74 10.46 0.65 -14.87
C GLU A 74 10.05 -0.68 -14.20
N GLU A 75 10.25 -0.80 -12.88
CA GLU A 75 9.88 -2.01 -12.14
C GLU A 75 8.37 -2.00 -11.83
N GLU A 76 7.71 -3.12 -12.07
CA GLU A 76 6.28 -3.33 -11.83
C GLU A 76 6.08 -4.62 -11.03
N ILE A 77 5.26 -4.54 -9.99
CA ILE A 77 4.86 -5.70 -9.18
C ILE A 77 3.35 -5.71 -8.98
N ASP A 78 2.81 -6.92 -8.82
CA ASP A 78 1.41 -7.12 -8.44
C ASP A 78 1.23 -6.91 -6.94
N VAL A 79 0.25 -6.08 -6.60
CA VAL A 79 -0.14 -5.83 -5.21
C VAL A 79 -1.63 -6.01 -5.04
N TYR A 80 -2.03 -6.62 -3.93
CA TYR A 80 -3.42 -6.82 -3.57
C TYR A 80 -3.91 -5.70 -2.67
N LEU A 81 -4.98 -4.99 -3.04
CA LEU A 81 -5.54 -3.93 -2.23
C LEU A 81 -6.37 -4.50 -1.07
N ILE A 82 -5.82 -4.47 0.14
CA ILE A 82 -6.40 -5.09 1.33
C ILE A 82 -7.51 -4.22 1.94
N GLU A 83 -7.23 -2.93 2.12
CA GLU A 83 -8.15 -1.98 2.76
C GLU A 83 -7.78 -0.55 2.33
N SER A 84 -8.78 0.32 2.28
CA SER A 84 -8.63 1.76 2.13
C SER A 84 -9.24 2.48 3.33
N LYS A 85 -8.61 3.58 3.77
CA LYS A 85 -9.08 4.34 4.93
C LYS A 85 -8.73 5.81 4.84
N LYS A 86 -9.70 6.66 5.18
CA LYS A 86 -9.45 8.09 5.42
C LYS A 86 -8.85 8.28 6.82
N LEU A 87 -7.69 8.91 6.89
CA LEU A 87 -6.98 9.24 8.13
C LEU A 87 -6.94 10.75 8.32
N PHE A 88 -6.91 11.19 9.59
CA PHE A 88 -6.67 12.58 9.94
C PHE A 88 -5.34 12.69 10.66
N ILE A 89 -4.34 13.27 10.00
CA ILE A 89 -2.96 13.35 10.49
C ILE A 89 -2.52 14.82 10.46
N LYS A 90 -2.12 15.34 11.63
CA LYS A 90 -1.56 16.69 11.79
C LYS A 90 -2.39 17.79 11.10
N GLY A 91 -3.72 17.74 11.25
CA GLY A 91 -4.62 18.75 10.69
C GLY A 91 -5.04 18.52 9.24
N LYS A 92 -4.58 17.46 8.58
CA LYS A 92 -4.92 17.13 7.20
C LYS A 92 -5.60 15.77 7.09
N HIS A 93 -6.55 15.68 6.15
CA HIS A 93 -7.12 14.40 5.76
C HIS A 93 -6.26 13.77 4.66
N ILE A 94 -5.92 12.51 4.83
CA ILE A 94 -5.24 11.70 3.80
C ILE A 94 -6.02 10.41 3.58
N TRP A 95 -5.91 9.86 2.39
CA TRP A 95 -6.45 8.55 2.04
C TRP A 95 -5.29 7.55 1.97
N ALA A 96 -5.30 6.57 2.87
CA ALA A 96 -4.31 5.52 2.94
C ALA A 96 -4.87 4.21 2.38
N TYR A 97 -4.09 3.55 1.54
CA TYR A 97 -4.40 2.28 0.90
C TYR A 97 -3.35 1.26 1.35
N CYS A 98 -3.79 0.21 2.04
CA CYS A 98 -2.94 -0.88 2.50
C CYS A 98 -2.90 -1.95 1.40
N VAL A 99 -1.72 -2.19 0.84
CA VAL A 99 -1.51 -3.15 -0.25
C VAL A 99 -0.54 -4.25 0.16
N GLY A 100 -0.88 -5.51 -0.12
CA GLY A 100 0.02 -6.65 0.06
C GLY A 100 0.81 -6.93 -1.22
N ILE A 101 2.13 -7.12 -1.12
CA ILE A 101 2.95 -7.52 -2.28
C ILE A 101 2.69 -9.01 -2.56
N VAL A 102 2.21 -9.31 -3.77
CA VAL A 102 1.91 -10.68 -4.20
C VAL A 102 3.19 -11.30 -4.78
N GLU A 103 3.59 -12.43 -4.23
CA GLU A 103 4.73 -13.25 -4.69
C GLU A 103 4.26 -14.50 -5.47
#